data_AF-A0A1D9Q9Y3-F1
#
_entry.id   AF-A0A1D9Q9Y3-F1
#
_cell.length_a   1.000
_cell.length_b   1.000
_cell.length_c   1.000
_cell.angle_alpha   90.00
_cell.angle_beta   90.00
_cell.angle_gamma   90.00
#
_symmetry.space_group_name_H-M   'P 1'
#
loop_
_entity.id
_entity.type
_entity.pdbx_description
1 polymer ?
#
loop_
_entity_poly.entity_id
_entity_poly.type
_entity_poly.pdbx_seq_one_letter_code
_entity_poly.pdbx_strand_id
1 'polypeptide(L)' 'MATPSPPNLSKTLSDKASNLLNKVNDAQSIFNPVTQLLDTYLSFEEVHALPPSSRKLLTSLCLEFKTAIE' A
#
# COMPACT_ATOMS: atom_id res chain seq x y z
N MET A 1 15.84 -42.63 -12.28
CA MET A 1 15.12 -41.38 -11.94
C MET A 1 15.58 -40.31 -12.91
N ALA A 2 14.69 -39.74 -13.73
CA ALA A 2 15.05 -38.66 -14.63
C ALA A 2 15.17 -37.36 -13.83
N THR A 3 16.36 -36.75 -13.84
CA THR A 3 16.57 -35.41 -13.29
C THR A 3 15.80 -34.40 -14.14
N PRO A 4 14.97 -33.52 -13.56
CA PRO A 4 14.23 -32.53 -14.33
C PRO A 4 15.20 -31.55 -14.99
N SER A 5 15.05 -31.32 -16.30
CA SER A 5 15.81 -30.29 -17.01
C SER A 5 15.56 -28.92 -16.38
N PRO A 6 16.58 -28.05 -16.31
CA PRO A 6 16.43 -26.72 -15.73
C PRO A 6 15.36 -25.93 -16.49
N PRO A 7 14.55 -25.10 -15.79
CA PRO A 7 13.52 -24.31 -16.42
C PRO A 7 14.12 -23.35 -17.46
N ASN A 8 13.42 -23.16 -18.58
CA ASN A 8 13.79 -22.17 -19.58
C ASN A 8 13.82 -20.77 -18.93
N LEU A 9 14.85 -19.97 -19.24
CA LEU A 9 14.98 -18.56 -18.83
C LEU A 9 13.68 -17.77 -19.01
N SER A 10 12.93 -18.00 -20.09
CA SER A 10 11.64 -17.33 -20.32
C SER A 10 10.63 -17.63 -19.22
N LYS A 11 10.56 -18.90 -18.78
CA LYS A 11 9.67 -19.34 -17.70
C LYS A 11 10.11 -18.76 -16.36
N THR A 12 11.41 -18.80 -16.05
CA THR A 12 11.94 -18.20 -14.82
C THR A 12 11.68 -16.68 -14.76
N LEU A 13 11.80 -15.97 -15.88
CA LEU A 13 11.52 -14.54 -15.96
C LEU A 13 10.03 -14.25 -15.73
N SER A 14 9.14 -14.99 -16.40
CA SER A 14 7.68 -14.89 -16.22
C SER A 14 7.27 -15.18 -14.77
N ASP A 15 7.80 -16.25 -14.16
CA ASP A 15 7.51 -16.59 -12.78
C ASP A 15 7.95 -15.49 -11.81
N LYS A 16 9.10 -14.84 -12.08
CA LYS A 16 9.60 -13.73 -11.27
C LYS A 16 8.76 -12.47 -11.42
N ALA A 17 8.29 -12.17 -12.63
CA ALA A 17 7.39 -11.05 -12.90
C ALA A 17 6.03 -11.25 -12.19
N SER A 18 5.45 -12.45 -12.29
CA SER A 18 4.21 -12.81 -11.59
C SER A 18 4.35 -12.69 -10.08
N ASN A 19 5.47 -13.18 -9.52
CA ASN A 19 5.74 -13.03 -8.09
C ASN A 19 5.90 -11.58 -7.66
N LEU A 20 6.49 -10.73 -8.51
CA LEU A 20 6.60 -9.29 -8.23
C LEU A 20 5.22 -8.64 -8.22
N LEU A 21 4.38 -8.95 -9.21
CA LEU A 21 3.01 -8.45 -9.31
C LEU A 21 2.17 -8.86 -8.11
N ASN A 22 2.28 -10.12 -7.68
CA ASN A 22 1.59 -10.61 -6.48
C ASN A 22 2.03 -9.84 -5.23
N LYS A 23 3.33 -9.60 -5.04
CA LYS A 23 3.83 -8.82 -3.90
C LYS A 23 3.31 -7.38 -3.89
N VAL A 24 3.24 -6.74 -5.05
CA VAL A 24 2.67 -5.39 -5.17
C VAL A 24 1.18 -5.41 -4.80
N ASN A 25 0.43 -6.40 -5.31
CA ASN A 25 -0.98 -6.55 -5.02
C ASN A 25 -1.24 -6.86 -3.53
N ASP A 26 -0.39 -7.67 -2.90
CA ASP A 26 -0.46 -7.99 -1.46
C ASP A 26 -0.18 -6.75 -0.62
N ALA A 27 0.88 -5.99 -0.94
CA ALA A 27 1.18 -4.74 -0.26
C ALA A 27 0.01 -3.75 -0.39
N GLN A 28 -0.53 -3.59 -1.60
CA GLN A 28 -1.67 -2.73 -1.84
C GLN A 28 -2.93 -3.19 -1.10
N SER A 29 -3.17 -4.50 -0.99
CA SER A 29 -4.28 -5.05 -0.22
C SER A 29 -4.15 -4.81 1.29
N ILE A 30 -2.93 -4.78 1.83
CA ILE A 30 -2.67 -4.52 3.26
C ILE A 30 -2.84 -3.03 3.56
N PHE A 31 -2.33 -2.17 2.67
CA PHE A 31 -2.19 -0.76 2.95
C PHE A 31 -3.39 0.10 2.50
N ASN A 32 -4.11 -0.29 1.44
CA ASN A 32 -5.30 0.44 0.99
C ASN A 32 -6.38 0.61 2.08
N PRO A 33 -6.71 -0.41 2.89
CA PRO A 33 -7.67 -0.22 3.98
C PRO A 33 -7.22 0.83 4.99
N VAL A 34 -5.92 0.94 5.24
CA VAL A 34 -5.35 1.92 6.17
C VAL A 34 -5.43 3.32 5.59
N THR A 35 -5.11 3.49 4.29
CA THR A 35 -5.23 4.80 3.64
C THR A 35 -6.69 5.26 3.56
N GLN A 36 -7.63 4.36 3.27
CA GLN A 36 -9.07 4.64 3.30
C GLN A 36 -9.59 5.00 4.69
N LEU A 37 -9.08 4.34 5.73
CA LEU A 37 -9.45 4.67 7.11
C LEU A 37 -8.99 6.08 7.49
N LEU A 38 -7.79 6.48 7.10
CA LEU A 38 -7.27 7.83 7.34
C LEU A 38 -8.09 8.89 6.59
N ASP A 39 -8.44 8.62 5.33
CA ASP A 39 -9.29 9.54 4.55
C ASP A 39 -10.68 9.68 5.17
N THR A 40 -11.25 8.58 5.65
CA THR A 40 -12.53 8.57 6.36
C THR A 40 -12.44 9.37 7.65
N TYR A 41 -11.41 9.15 8.46
CA TYR A 41 -11.18 9.88 9.70
C TYR A 41 -11.06 11.39 9.47
N LEU A 42 -10.33 11.81 8.42
CA LEU A 42 -10.20 13.23 8.08
C LEU A 42 -11.52 13.88 7.62
N SER A 43 -12.51 13.09 7.20
CA SER A 43 -13.84 13.56 6.81
C SER A 43 -14.83 13.67 7.96
N PHE A 44 -14.46 13.27 9.18
CA PHE A 44 -15.33 13.36 10.35
C PHE A 44 -15.54 14.80 10.79
N GLU A 45 -16.79 15.14 11.12
CA GLU A 45 -17.20 16.48 11.56
C GLU A 45 -16.42 16.93 12.81
N GLU A 46 -16.09 15.99 13.70
CA GLU A 46 -15.28 16.25 14.88
C GLU A 46 -13.87 16.72 14.53
N VAL A 47 -13.28 16.17 13.46
CA VAL A 47 -11.97 16.59 12.94
C VAL A 47 -12.08 17.96 12.25
N HIS A 48 -13.19 18.21 11.56
CA HIS A 48 -13.47 19.51 10.96
C HIS A 48 -13.70 20.61 11.99
N ALA A 49 -14.30 20.29 13.13
CA ALA A 49 -14.55 21.19 14.26
C ALA A 49 -13.27 21.55 15.06
N LEU A 50 -12.15 20.88 14.81
CA LEU A 50 -10.88 21.21 15.45
C LEU A 50 -10.38 22.60 15.05
N PRO A 51 -9.58 23.26 15.91
CA PRO A 51 -8.86 24.48 15.55
C PRO A 51 -8.03 24.28 14.27
N PRO A 52 -7.91 25.30 13.40
CA PRO A 52 -7.21 25.19 12.12
C PRO A 52 -5.76 24.68 12.24
N SER A 53 -5.05 25.07 13.30
CA SER A 53 -3.69 24.60 13.59
C SER A 53 -3.63 23.10 13.85
N SER A 54 -4.53 22.60 14.70
CA SER A 54 -4.63 21.18 15.04
C SER A 54 -5.06 20.34 13.84
N ARG A 55 -6.08 20.81 13.10
CA ARG A 55 -6.54 20.14 11.87
C ARG A 55 -5.42 20.05 10.83
N LYS A 56 -4.65 21.13 10.63
CA LYS A 56 -3.52 21.15 9.70
C LYS A 56 -2.45 20.13 10.08
N LEU A 57 -2.06 20.07 11.35
CA LEU A 57 -1.08 19.08 11.84
C LEU A 57 -1.58 17.65 11.64
N LEU A 58 -2.84 17.39 11.95
CA LEU A 58 -3.49 16.09 11.75
C LEU A 58 -3.50 15.67 10.28
N THR A 59 -3.91 16.56 9.38
CA THR A 59 -3.88 16.30 7.93
C THR A 59 -2.46 16.05 7.43
N SER A 60 -1.47 16.81 7.90
CA SER A 60 -0.06 16.58 7.56
C SER A 60 0.42 15.20 8.02
N LEU A 61 0.10 14.80 9.26
CA LEU A 61 0.47 13.48 9.78
C LEU A 61 -0.16 12.34 8.97
N CYS A 62 -1.45 12.44 8.63
CA CYS A 62 -2.12 11.45 7.79
C CYS A 62 -1.49 11.38 6.39
N LEU A 63 -1.10 12.52 5.82
CA LEU A 63 -0.46 12.56 4.50
C LEU A 63 0.95 11.95 4.54
N GLU A 64 1.76 12.28 5.54
CA GLU A 64 3.09 11.68 5.74
C GLU A 64 3.00 10.16 5.86
N PHE A 65 2.01 9.66 6.58
CA PHE A 65 1.77 8.22 6.70
C PHE A 65 1.40 7.58 5.36
N LYS A 66 0.56 8.23 4.54
CA LYS A 66 0.21 7.75 3.20
C LYS A 66 1.43 7.72 2.27
N THR A 67 2.26 8.77 2.29
CA THR A 67 3.48 8.84 1.47
C THR A 67 4.56 7.85 1.90
N ALA A 68 4.62 7.48 3.18
CA ALA A 68 5.57 6.47 3.65
C ALA A 68 5.22 5.03 3.23
N ILE A 69 4.02 4.83 2.69
CA ILE A 69 3.44 3.53 2.35
C ILE A 69 3.40 3.27 0.84
N GLU A 70 3.38 4.32 0.02
CA GLU A 70 3.57 4.26 -1.44
C GLU A 70 5.04 4.07 -1.83
#